data_AF-A0A9E3E130-F1
#
_entry.id   AF-A0A9E3E130-F1
#
_cell.length_a   1.000
_cell.length_b   1.000
_cell.length_c   1.000
_cell.angle_alpha   90.00
_cell.angle_beta   90.00
_cell.angle_gamma   90.00
#
_symmetry.space_group_name_H-M   'P 1'
#
loop_
_entity.id
_entity.type
_entity.pdbx_description
1 polymer ?
#
loop_
_entity_poly.entity_id
_entity_poly.type
_entity_poly.pdbx_seq_one_letter_code
_entity_poly.pdbx_strand_id
1 'polypeptide(L)' 'MTVRQTRAERAATPLARDSIRKIAESVGGCLRPVQLRRTDIQTGETVPVMVPCGATLASICPPCAERAKTLRA' A
#
# COMPACT_ATOMS: atom_id res chain seq x y z
N MET A 1 -19.02 -16.92 10.54
CA MET A 1 -19.58 -16.87 11.91
C MET A 1 -18.78 -15.85 12.69
N THR A 2 -19.39 -14.79 13.21
CA THR A 2 -18.70 -13.80 14.05
C THR A 2 -18.77 -14.26 15.51
N VAL A 3 -17.62 -14.33 16.19
CA VAL A 3 -17.54 -14.68 17.61
C VAL A 3 -18.18 -13.56 18.44
N ARG A 4 -18.96 -13.89 19.47
CA ARG A 4 -19.46 -12.89 20.42
C ARG A 4 -18.28 -12.26 21.15
N GLN A 5 -18.11 -10.95 21.01
CA GLN A 5 -17.07 -10.18 21.70
C GLN A 5 -17.67 -9.21 22.72
N THR A 6 -17.00 -9.06 23.86
CA THR A 6 -17.35 -8.02 24.85
C THR A 6 -17.02 -6.62 24.32
N ARG A 7 -17.54 -5.57 24.97
CA ARG A 7 -17.20 -4.18 24.62
C ARG A 7 -15.71 -3.89 24.85
N ALA A 8 -15.14 -4.45 25.91
CA ALA A 8 -13.72 -4.31 26.25
C ALA A 8 -12.82 -4.92 25.17
N GLU A 9 -13.13 -6.14 24.69
CA GLU A 9 -12.40 -6.79 23.61
C GLU A 9 -12.40 -5.99 22.30
N ARG A 10 -13.56 -5.41 21.94
CA ARG A 10 -13.65 -4.54 20.75
C ARG A 10 -12.82 -3.27 20.90
N ALA A 11 -12.80 -2.67 22.08
CA ALA A 11 -12.00 -1.47 22.35
C ALA A 11 -10.49 -1.76 22.36
N ALA A 12 -10.08 -2.96 22.74
CA ALA A 12 -8.67 -3.39 22.72
C ALA A 12 -8.16 -3.73 21.31
N THR A 13 -9.05 -3.93 20.34
CA THR A 13 -8.66 -4.28 18.97
C THR A 13 -8.12 -3.03 18.25
N PRO A 14 -6.94 -3.08 17.61
CA PRO A 14 -6.43 -1.97 16.83
C PRO A 14 -7.36 -1.62 15.67
N LEU A 15 -7.34 -0.36 15.24
CA LEU A 15 -8.07 0.02 14.03
C LEU A 15 -7.55 -0.80 12.85
N ALA A 16 -8.47 -1.45 12.14
CA ALA A 16 -8.14 -2.33 11.01
C ALA A 16 -7.24 -1.63 9.97
N ARG A 17 -7.44 -0.32 9.76
CA ARG A 17 -6.63 0.50 8.86
C ARG A 17 -5.16 0.56 9.27
N ASP A 18 -4.88 0.73 10.56
CA ASP A 18 -3.51 0.81 11.07
C ASP A 18 -2.81 -0.53 10.98
N SER A 19 -3.54 -1.62 11.26
CA SER A 19 -3.03 -2.98 11.10
C SER A 19 -2.66 -3.28 9.65
N ILE A 20 -3.55 -2.96 8.70
CA ILE A 20 -3.30 -3.13 7.26
C ILE A 20 -2.10 -2.31 6.82
N ARG A 21 -2.00 -1.06 7.27
CA ARG A 21 -0.86 -0.19 6.96
C ARG A 21 0.46 -0.80 7.43
N LYS A 22 0.53 -1.29 8.66
CA LYS A 22 1.75 -1.93 9.21
C LYS A 22 2.13 -3.20 8.44
N ILE A 23 1.15 -4.00 8.06
CA ILE A 23 1.39 -5.20 7.24
C ILE A 23 1.94 -4.78 5.87
N ALA A 24 1.31 -3.81 5.21
CA ALA A 24 1.77 -3.28 3.92
C ALA A 24 3.20 -2.70 4.00
N GLU A 25 3.52 -1.98 5.07
CA GLU A 25 4.88 -1.48 5.33
C GLU A 25 5.89 -2.65 5.47
N SER A 26 5.54 -3.70 6.22
CA SER A 26 6.44 -4.85 6.47
C SER A 26 6.82 -5.64 5.22
N VAL A 27 5.93 -5.73 4.23
CA VAL A 27 6.20 -6.39 2.95
C VAL A 27 6.84 -5.46 1.91
N GLY A 28 7.15 -4.21 2.28
CA GLY A 28 7.68 -3.21 1.35
C GLY A 28 6.64 -2.71 0.33
N GLY A 29 5.35 -2.89 0.61
CA GLY A 29 4.25 -2.51 -0.27
C GLY A 29 4.00 -0.99 -0.26
N CYS A 30 3.70 -0.41 -1.43
CA CYS A 30 3.38 1.00 -1.51
C CYS A 30 2.07 1.31 -0.76
N LEU A 31 2.12 2.26 0.18
CA LEU A 31 0.94 2.71 0.94
C LEU A 31 0.03 3.66 0.17
N ARG A 32 0.52 4.16 -0.96
CA ARG A 32 -0.14 5.18 -1.78
C ARG A 32 -0.12 4.76 -3.26
N PRO A 33 -0.79 3.67 -3.64
CA PRO A 33 -0.77 3.26 -5.03
C PRO A 33 -1.49 4.31 -5.90
N VAL A 34 -0.91 4.59 -7.07
CA VAL A 34 -1.49 5.49 -8.06
C VAL A 34 -2.11 4.65 -9.16
N GLN A 35 -3.35 4.97 -9.54
CA GLN A 35 -4.00 4.33 -10.66
C GLN A 35 -3.54 5.01 -11.95
N LEU A 36 -2.86 4.26 -12.81
CA LEU A 36 -2.51 4.68 -14.15
C LEU A 36 -3.28 3.87 -15.18
N ARG A 37 -3.33 4.37 -16.41
CA ARG A 37 -3.87 3.65 -17.56
C ARG A 37 -2.70 3.17 -18.40
N ARG A 38 -2.56 1.86 -18.56
CA ARG A 38 -1.57 1.26 -19.46
C ARG A 38 -2.27 0.97 -20.78
N THR A 39 -1.81 1.59 -21.85
CA THR A 39 -2.25 1.29 -23.21
C THR A 39 -1.24 0.36 -23.87
N ASP A 40 -1.70 -0.77 -24.38
CA ASP A 40 -0.91 -1.69 -25.19
C ASP A 40 -0.70 -1.07 -26.58
N ILE A 41 0.56 -0.97 -27.02
CA ILE A 41 0.92 -0.33 -28.30
C ILE A 41 0.65 -1.20 -29.53
N GLN A 42 0.41 -2.50 -29.36
CA GLN A 42 0.12 -3.44 -30.43
C GLN A 42 -1.38 -3.64 -30.61
N THR A 43 -2.14 -3.77 -29.51
CA THR A 43 -3.59 -4.02 -29.56
C THR A 43 -4.45 -2.77 -29.39
N GLY A 44 -3.88 -1.68 -28.84
CA GLY A 44 -4.62 -0.47 -28.46
C GLY A 44 -5.44 -0.62 -27.18
N GLU A 45 -5.44 -1.79 -26.53
CA GLU A 45 -6.20 -2.02 -25.30
C GLU A 45 -5.68 -1.16 -24.15
N THR A 46 -6.58 -0.52 -23.42
CA THR A 46 -6.23 0.33 -22.27
C THR A 46 -6.79 -0.23 -20.98
N VAL A 47 -5.91 -0.62 -20.06
CA VAL A 47 -6.28 -1.22 -18.76
C VAL A 47 -5.84 -0.34 -17.58
N PRO A 48 -6.67 -0.24 -16.52
CA PRO A 48 -6.25 0.42 -15.28
C PRO A 48 -5.25 -0.48 -14.53
N VAL A 49 -4.13 0.11 -14.09
CA VAL A 49 -3.09 -0.58 -13.32
C VAL A 49 -2.73 0.25 -12.09
N MET A 50 -2.49 -0.43 -10.97
CA MET A 50 -2.02 0.21 -9.74
C MET A 50 -0.50 0.14 -9.69
N VAL A 51 0.16 1.29 -9.64
CA VAL A 51 1.62 1.40 -9.58
C VAL A 51 2.07 2.04 -8.26
N PRO A 52 3.31 1.80 -7.79
CA PRO A 52 3.85 2.49 -6.62
C PRO A 52 3.93 4.01 -6.84
N CYS A 53 3.82 4.80 -5.75
CA CYS A 53 3.85 6.27 -5.83
C CYS A 53 5.21 6.87 -6.16
N GLY A 54 6.32 6.17 -5.90
CA GLY A 54 7.67 6.68 -6.16
C GLY A 54 8.13 7.83 -5.24
N ALA A 55 7.45 8.07 -4.11
CA ALA A 55 7.88 9.11 -3.16
C ALA A 55 9.28 8.83 -2.61
N THR A 56 10.14 9.85 -2.61
CA THR A 56 11.54 9.78 -2.13
C THR A 56 11.69 10.08 -0.64
N LEU A 57 10.68 10.72 -0.03
CA LEU A 57 10.67 11.08 1.37
C LEU A 57 10.02 9.97 2.20
N ALA A 58 10.73 9.46 3.21
CA ALA A 58 10.23 8.41 4.10
C ALA A 58 9.00 8.87 4.92
N SER A 59 8.85 10.17 5.16
CA SER A 59 7.65 10.76 5.79
C SER A 59 6.38 10.58 4.95
N ILE A 60 6.51 10.46 3.62
CA ILE A 60 5.38 10.29 2.69
C ILE A 60 5.09 8.80 2.44
N CYS A 61 6.14 8.01 2.17
CA CYS A 61 6.02 6.57 1.94
C CYS A 61 7.37 5.91 2.26
N PRO A 62 7.54 5.32 3.47
CA PRO A 62 8.76 4.61 3.83
C PRO A 62 9.21 3.55 2.80
N PRO A 63 8.32 2.65 2.31
CA PRO A 63 8.76 1.59 1.41
C PRO A 63 9.20 2.10 0.03
N CYS A 64 8.53 3.12 -0.52
CA CYS A 64 8.97 3.72 -1.78
C CYS A 64 10.25 4.55 -1.62
N ALA A 65 10.44 5.21 -0.47
CA ALA A 65 11.66 5.96 -0.20
C ALA A 65 12.87 5.02 -0.11
N GLU A 66 12.75 3.89 0.59
CA GLU A 66 13.82 2.87 0.64
C GLU A 66 14.08 2.27 -0.74
N ARG A 67 13.03 1.92 -1.50
CA ARG A 67 13.19 1.46 -2.89
C ARG A 67 13.87 2.49 -3.80
N ALA A 68 13.57 3.77 -3.62
CA ALA A 68 14.21 4.84 -4.39
C ALA A 68 15.69 5.02 -4.02
N LYS A 69 16.07 4.76 -2.76
CA LYS A 69 17.48 4.73 -2.33
C LYS A 69 18.21 3.54 -2.96
N THR A 70 17.63 2.34 -2.89
CA THR A 70 18.28 1.12 -3.41
C THR A 70 18.45 1.14 -4.93
N LEU A 71 17.51 1.72 -5.68
CA LEU A 71 17.61 1.85 -7.14
C LEU A 71 18.61 2.92 -7.61
N ARG A 72 19.07 3.79 -6.72
CA ARG A 72 20.05 4.86 -7.03
C ARG A 72 21.46 4.53 -6.54
N ALA A 73 21.61 3.55 -5.65
CA ALA A 73 22.90 3.05 -5.19
C ALA A 73 23.57 2.23 -6.30
#